data_AF-A0A0R3W403-F1
#
_entry.id   AF-A0A0R3W403-F1
#
_cell.length_a   1.000
_cell.length_b   1.000
_cell.length_c   1.000
_cell.angle_alpha   90.00
_cell.angle_beta   90.00
_cell.angle_gamma   90.00
#
_symmetry.space_group_name_H-M   'P 1'
#
loop_
_entity.id
_entity.type
_entity.pdbx_description
1 polymer ?
#
loop_
_entity_poly.entity_id
_entity_poly.type
_entity_poly.pdbx_seq_one_letter_code
_entity_poly.pdbx_strand_id
1 'polypeptide(L)'
;MEVHLPNNDRRPISTRMEFLENYFLGIFTCEAILKIVALGFVLQSGAYLRNVWNLLDFTVVITGYITVFAQTGTGIDLRTLRAVRVLRPLKLVSGIPSLQVVLKSLIKAMAPLLQIGLLVLFGIVVLAIVGLEFYGGGFHLTCFDEREFITQLVTLPFLHKELPNSIPTVARLVPCVITNDSHTLGKGVPPGAFVCPTGYICKGYWEGPNFGITSFDNIGYSMLTVFQCITMEGWTDIMSSTDFAFGNRFNFYYFLTLIVVGSFFMLNLVLGVLSGEFAKERERVEKRRTFLKLRRQQQTERELDGYIEWIHKAEEVILAEEQTTMAERVQIFRARRRADKWGNNGKAFSDRDGEGLDLGDKRRFVAMRLGSACRLLKRIRKKFKLNYWFALKLKLNQCLKLFGNTIFDYLLFRFPLFCCFNPKRCRFRLSIKSQAFYLIVLVVVFLNAICVAIEHFGQPVWLSDFLRRSPFLPLLECGQNAPNVVQRIAYQVT
;
A
#
# COMPACT_ATOMS: atom_id res chain seq x y z
N MET A 1 4.31 24.41 2.17
CA MET A 1 4.44 23.58 3.38
C MET A 1 4.53 24.52 4.56
N GLU A 2 3.78 24.25 5.63
CA GLU A 2 3.92 25.00 6.88
C GLU A 2 5.35 24.82 7.40
N VAL A 3 6.09 25.92 7.52
CA VAL A 3 7.39 25.92 8.21
C VAL A 3 7.07 26.34 9.63
N HIS A 4 7.22 25.41 10.58
CA HIS A 4 7.18 25.74 11.99
C HIS A 4 8.39 26.62 12.29
N LEU A 5 8.14 27.89 12.63
CA LEU A 5 9.19 28.83 12.97
C LEU A 5 9.59 28.62 14.45
N PRO A 6 10.88 28.75 14.78
CA PRO A 6 11.32 28.75 16.17
C PRO A 6 10.73 29.94 16.93
N ASN A 7 10.75 29.88 18.27
CA ASN A 7 10.38 31.00 19.16
C ASN A 7 8.94 31.53 19.04
N ASN A 8 7.97 30.65 18.73
CA ASN A 8 6.53 30.98 18.70
C ASN A 8 6.15 32.05 17.63
N ASP A 9 7.03 32.26 16.66
CA ASP A 9 6.78 33.17 15.53
C ASP A 9 5.76 32.55 14.56
N ARG A 10 4.86 33.37 14.00
CA ARG A 10 3.73 32.92 13.17
C ARG A 10 3.65 33.71 11.88
N ARG A 11 3.64 33.00 10.76
CA ARG A 11 3.34 33.60 9.44
C ARG A 11 1.85 33.96 9.36
N PRO A 12 1.47 34.98 8.56
CA PRO A 12 0.07 35.36 8.37
C PRO A 12 -0.80 34.27 7.73
N ILE A 13 -0.20 33.22 7.14
CA ILE A 13 -0.92 32.03 6.67
C ILE A 13 -1.26 31.09 7.84
N SER A 14 -0.35 30.92 8.80
CA SER A 14 -0.57 30.03 9.96
C SER A 14 -1.68 30.55 10.87
N THR A 15 -1.78 31.87 11.05
CA THR A 15 -2.88 32.49 11.82
C THR A 15 -4.25 32.29 11.15
N ARG A 16 -4.31 32.31 9.81
CA ARG A 16 -5.55 31.97 9.07
C ARG A 16 -5.92 30.50 9.21
N MET A 17 -4.94 29.59 9.20
CA MET A 17 -5.18 28.17 9.41
C MET A 17 -5.72 27.89 10.82
N GLU A 18 -5.21 28.56 11.85
CA GLU A 18 -5.74 28.45 13.23
C GLU A 18 -7.22 28.86 13.32
N PHE A 19 -7.64 29.92 12.60
CA PHE A 19 -9.05 30.30 12.54
C PHE A 19 -9.91 29.23 11.84
N LEU A 20 -9.42 28.69 10.71
CA LEU A 20 -10.06 27.59 10.00
C LEU A 20 -10.18 26.32 10.87
N GLU A 21 -9.18 26.02 11.71
CA GLU A 21 -9.21 24.88 12.61
C GLU A 21 -10.35 24.95 13.63
N ASN A 22 -10.64 26.14 14.17
CA ASN A 22 -11.78 26.34 15.07
C ASN A 22 -13.11 26.14 14.35
N TYR A 23 -13.19 26.57 13.08
CA TYR A 23 -14.36 26.32 12.24
C TYR A 23 -14.56 24.81 11.97
N PHE A 24 -13.50 24.06 11.65
CA PHE A 24 -13.56 22.61 11.49
C PHE A 24 -13.95 21.90 12.79
N LEU A 25 -13.45 22.35 13.95
CA LEU A 25 -13.86 21.83 15.25
C LEU A 25 -15.37 22.02 15.48
N GLY A 26 -15.91 23.19 15.14
CA GLY A 26 -17.36 23.45 15.19
C GLY A 26 -18.17 22.45 14.37
N ILE A 27 -17.78 22.21 13.10
CA ILE A 27 -18.43 21.23 12.22
C ILE A 27 -18.40 19.82 12.83
N PHE A 28 -17.23 19.38 13.33
CA PHE A 28 -17.09 18.05 13.92
C PHE A 28 -17.90 17.88 15.20
N THR A 29 -18.07 18.96 15.96
CA THR A 29 -18.91 18.97 17.15
C THR A 29 -20.38 18.82 16.78
N CYS A 30 -20.85 19.56 15.78
CA CYS A 30 -22.22 19.42 15.27
C CYS A 30 -22.49 17.98 14.79
N GLU A 31 -21.57 17.39 14.04
CA GLU A 31 -21.68 16.00 13.59
C GLU A 31 -21.72 15.01 14.77
N ALA A 32 -20.85 15.19 15.78
CA ALA A 32 -20.82 14.34 16.97
C ALA A 32 -22.13 14.44 17.77
N ILE A 33 -22.64 15.66 17.99
CA ILE A 33 -23.91 15.89 18.67
C ILE A 33 -25.06 15.22 17.92
N LEU A 34 -25.15 15.41 16.60
CA LEU A 34 -26.18 14.77 15.78
C LEU A 34 -26.13 13.23 15.89
N LYS A 35 -24.94 12.64 15.87
CA LYS A 35 -24.77 11.19 16.04
C LYS A 35 -25.12 10.72 17.46
N ILE A 36 -24.79 11.48 18.50
CA ILE A 36 -25.12 11.15 19.90
C ILE A 36 -26.64 11.18 20.12
N VAL A 37 -27.34 12.17 19.56
CA VAL A 37 -28.80 12.28 19.65
C VAL A 37 -29.48 11.13 18.89
N ALA A 38 -29.00 10.79 17.70
CA ALA A 38 -29.59 9.74 16.88
C ALA A 38 -29.36 8.30 17.39
N LEU A 39 -28.19 8.02 17.98
CA LEU A 39 -27.77 6.66 18.38
C LEU A 39 -27.86 6.40 19.90
N GLY A 40 -28.06 7.45 20.70
CA GLY A 40 -27.92 7.39 22.15
C GLY A 40 -26.45 7.40 22.61
N PHE A 41 -26.21 7.85 23.85
CA PHE A 41 -24.85 8.09 24.35
C PHE A 41 -24.10 6.81 24.74
N VAL A 42 -24.60 6.02 25.70
CA VAL A 42 -23.90 4.83 26.26
C VAL A 42 -24.81 3.61 26.47
N LEU A 43 -26.03 3.78 26.98
CA LEU A 43 -26.83 2.66 27.52
C LEU A 43 -27.56 1.79 26.47
N GLN A 44 -27.65 2.24 25.22
CA GLN A 44 -28.33 1.49 24.15
C GLN A 44 -27.38 0.54 23.41
N SER A 45 -27.89 -0.57 22.89
CA SER A 45 -27.11 -1.60 22.19
C SER A 45 -26.44 -1.11 20.89
N GLY A 46 -26.85 0.04 20.36
CA GLY A 46 -26.24 0.77 19.22
C GLY A 46 -25.57 2.10 19.59
N ALA A 47 -25.26 2.32 20.87
CA ALA A 47 -24.76 3.60 21.37
C ALA A 47 -23.48 4.11 20.68
N TYR A 48 -23.38 5.44 20.60
CA TYR A 48 -22.33 6.16 19.89
C TYR A 48 -20.91 5.74 20.30
N LEU A 49 -20.63 5.64 21.61
CA LEU A 49 -19.29 5.35 22.13
C LEU A 49 -18.84 3.89 21.97
N ARG A 50 -19.76 2.96 21.66
CA ARG A 50 -19.43 1.53 21.50
C ARG A 50 -18.77 1.25 20.16
N ASN A 51 -18.90 2.15 19.18
CA ASN A 51 -18.22 2.05 17.89
C ASN A 51 -16.82 2.69 17.97
N VAL A 52 -15.77 1.90 17.74
CA VAL A 52 -14.36 2.33 17.79
C VAL A 52 -14.08 3.56 16.91
N TRP A 53 -14.75 3.66 15.76
CA TRP A 53 -14.56 4.78 14.84
C TRP A 53 -15.21 6.08 15.35
N ASN A 54 -16.39 5.96 15.97
CA ASN A 54 -17.04 7.10 16.62
C ASN A 54 -16.29 7.53 17.88
N LEU A 55 -15.68 6.58 18.60
CA LEU A 55 -14.82 6.87 19.75
C LEU A 55 -13.59 7.70 19.33
N LEU A 56 -12.97 7.37 18.18
CA LEU A 56 -11.87 8.17 17.61
C LEU A 56 -12.36 9.58 17.21
N ASP A 57 -13.50 9.69 16.52
CA ASP A 57 -14.06 10.98 16.16
C ASP A 57 -14.35 11.84 17.41
N PHE A 58 -14.85 11.22 18.48
CA PHE A 58 -15.15 11.87 19.75
C PHE A 58 -13.90 12.35 20.50
N THR A 59 -12.84 11.56 20.54
CA THR A 59 -11.57 11.96 21.18
C THR A 59 -10.92 13.13 20.46
N VAL A 60 -11.04 13.20 19.12
CA VAL A 60 -10.58 14.35 18.33
C VAL A 60 -11.33 15.64 18.68
N VAL A 61 -12.65 15.57 18.90
CA VAL A 61 -13.46 16.72 19.32
C VAL A 61 -13.09 17.15 20.75
N ILE A 62 -13.00 16.21 21.70
CA ILE A 62 -12.62 16.50 23.10
C ILE A 62 -11.25 17.16 23.17
N THR A 63 -10.24 16.56 22.55
CA THR A 63 -8.87 17.10 22.55
C THR A 63 -8.80 18.47 21.87
N GLY A 64 -9.63 18.71 20.85
CA GLY A 64 -9.84 20.03 20.26
C GLY A 64 -10.32 21.08 21.27
N TYR A 65 -11.39 20.79 22.02
CA TYR A 65 -11.92 21.72 23.04
C TYR A 65 -10.96 21.93 24.20
N ILE A 66 -10.24 20.90 24.65
CA ILE A 66 -9.20 21.03 25.69
C ILE A 66 -8.14 22.05 25.23
N THR A 67 -7.72 22.01 23.95
CA THR A 67 -6.73 22.98 23.45
C THR A 67 -7.25 24.42 23.38
N VAL A 68 -8.55 24.63 23.11
CA VAL A 68 -9.15 25.97 23.06
C VAL A 68 -9.35 26.51 24.48
N PHE A 69 -9.88 25.70 25.39
CA PHE A 69 -10.13 26.09 26.78
C PHE A 69 -8.85 26.44 27.53
N ALA A 70 -7.78 25.65 27.34
CA ALA A 70 -6.49 25.92 27.96
C ALA A 70 -5.87 27.25 27.50
N GLN A 71 -6.08 27.66 26.25
CA GLN A 71 -5.58 28.95 25.76
C GLN A 71 -6.26 30.16 26.43
N THR A 72 -7.45 29.97 27.02
CA THR A 72 -8.25 31.07 27.59
C THR A 72 -8.09 31.23 29.10
N GLY A 73 -7.65 30.21 29.84
CA GLY A 73 -7.77 30.22 31.31
C GLY A 73 -6.61 29.67 32.13
N THR A 74 -5.67 28.92 31.56
CA THR A 74 -4.55 28.35 32.31
C THR A 74 -3.28 28.51 31.50
N GLY A 75 -2.26 29.20 32.04
CA GLY A 75 -0.96 29.42 31.37
C GLY A 75 -0.13 28.14 31.15
N ILE A 76 -0.77 27.00 30.96
CA ILE A 76 -0.17 25.70 30.69
C ILE A 76 0.09 25.59 29.18
N ASP A 77 1.36 25.43 28.83
CA ASP A 77 1.84 25.42 27.45
C ASP A 77 1.54 24.05 26.77
N LEU A 78 0.29 23.84 26.35
CA LEU A 78 -0.19 22.57 25.76
C LEU A 78 0.24 22.37 24.29
N ARG A 79 1.53 22.60 23.97
CA ARG A 79 2.09 22.38 22.62
C ARG A 79 1.94 20.93 22.17
N THR A 80 2.04 19.98 23.09
CA THR A 80 1.88 18.53 22.83
C THR A 80 0.44 18.17 22.41
N LEU A 81 -0.59 18.83 22.94
CA LEU A 81 -1.98 18.59 22.52
C LEU A 81 -2.29 19.13 21.13
N ARG A 82 -1.50 20.10 20.62
CA ARG A 82 -1.61 20.53 19.22
C ARG A 82 -1.16 19.42 18.26
N ALA A 83 -0.23 18.55 18.66
CA ALA A 83 0.19 17.41 17.86
C ALA A 83 -0.94 16.38 17.66
N VAL A 84 -1.88 16.26 18.60
CA VAL A 84 -3.06 15.36 18.48
C VAL A 84 -3.94 15.70 17.27
N ARG A 85 -3.85 16.93 16.75
CA ARG A 85 -4.54 17.35 15.52
C ARG A 85 -4.08 16.55 14.30
N VAL A 86 -2.89 15.92 14.33
CA VAL A 86 -2.40 14.98 13.31
C VAL A 86 -3.29 13.75 13.15
N LEU A 87 -4.16 13.46 14.14
CA LEU A 87 -5.12 12.37 14.06
C LEU A 87 -6.37 12.73 13.24
N ARG A 88 -6.64 14.01 12.98
CA ARG A 88 -7.85 14.46 12.23
C ARG A 88 -7.98 13.84 10.83
N PRO A 89 -6.90 13.70 10.04
CA PRO A 89 -6.94 12.97 8.77
C PRO A 89 -7.37 11.51 8.89
N LEU A 90 -7.21 10.85 10.06
CA LEU A 90 -7.68 9.47 10.27
C LEU A 90 -9.22 9.38 10.21
N LYS A 91 -9.95 10.50 10.34
CA LYS A 91 -11.40 10.53 10.09
C LYS A 91 -11.76 10.16 8.64
N LEU A 92 -10.83 10.32 7.69
CA LEU A 92 -11.02 9.80 6.33
C LEU A 92 -11.20 8.26 6.35
N VAL A 93 -10.53 7.57 7.28
CA VAL A 93 -10.70 6.13 7.50
C VAL A 93 -12.09 5.82 8.07
N SER A 94 -12.61 6.64 8.99
CA SER A 94 -13.96 6.44 9.54
C SER A 94 -15.05 6.76 8.51
N GLY A 95 -14.81 7.66 7.56
CA GLY A 95 -15.75 7.99 6.47
C GLY A 95 -15.81 6.94 5.34
N ILE A 96 -14.69 6.26 5.05
CA ILE A 96 -14.60 5.34 3.90
C ILE A 96 -14.63 3.88 4.38
N PRO A 97 -15.74 3.13 4.14
CA PRO A 97 -15.90 1.78 4.68
C PRO A 97 -14.89 0.77 4.11
N SER A 98 -14.40 0.96 2.88
CA SER A 98 -13.37 0.09 2.30
C SER A 98 -12.04 0.18 3.06
N LEU A 99 -11.65 1.37 3.52
CA LEU A 99 -10.40 1.57 4.28
C LEU A 99 -10.49 0.98 5.69
N GLN A 100 -11.67 1.00 6.31
CA GLN A 100 -11.91 0.35 7.60
C GLN A 100 -11.70 -1.16 7.55
N VAL A 101 -12.14 -1.81 6.47
CA VAL A 101 -11.95 -3.26 6.27
C VAL A 101 -10.46 -3.59 6.13
N VAL A 102 -9.71 -2.77 5.38
CA VAL A 102 -8.27 -2.92 5.22
C VAL A 102 -7.57 -2.75 6.57
N LEU A 103 -7.83 -1.67 7.31
CA LEU A 103 -7.15 -1.44 8.59
C LEU A 103 -7.46 -2.55 9.62
N LYS A 104 -8.72 -2.99 9.71
CA LYS A 104 -9.10 -4.12 10.57
C LYS A 104 -8.36 -5.40 10.19
N SER A 105 -8.16 -5.64 8.88
CA SER A 105 -7.39 -6.80 8.42
C SER A 105 -5.90 -6.69 8.75
N LEU A 106 -5.32 -5.49 8.66
CA LEU A 106 -3.91 -5.23 9.03
C LEU A 106 -3.68 -5.43 10.54
N ILE A 107 -4.51 -4.83 11.39
CA ILE A 107 -4.38 -4.96 12.85
C ILE A 107 -4.52 -6.43 13.27
N LYS A 108 -5.44 -7.18 12.65
CA LYS A 108 -5.60 -8.61 12.93
C LYS A 108 -4.38 -9.43 12.49
N ALA A 109 -3.72 -9.05 11.40
CA ALA A 109 -2.50 -9.69 10.92
C ALA A 109 -1.26 -9.34 11.77
N MET A 110 -1.28 -8.22 12.49
CA MET A 110 -0.17 -7.80 13.37
C MET A 110 -0.12 -8.60 14.68
N ALA A 111 -1.25 -9.09 15.18
CA ALA A 111 -1.32 -9.86 16.42
C ALA A 111 -0.35 -11.07 16.48
N PRO A 112 -0.28 -11.96 15.46
CA PRO A 112 0.71 -13.05 15.47
C PRO A 112 2.15 -12.53 15.38
N LEU A 113 2.40 -11.43 14.67
CA LEU A 113 3.73 -10.82 14.55
C LEU A 113 4.28 -10.30 15.89
N LEU A 114 3.39 -9.90 16.82
CA LEU A 114 3.78 -9.40 18.13
C LEU A 114 4.56 -10.44 18.95
N GLN A 115 4.20 -11.73 18.85
CA GLN A 115 4.89 -12.80 19.58
C GLN A 115 6.33 -12.98 19.09
N ILE A 116 6.57 -12.88 17.77
CA ILE A 116 7.92 -12.90 17.21
C ILE A 116 8.66 -11.62 17.56
N GLY A 117 7.98 -10.47 17.47
CA GLY A 117 8.55 -9.19 17.87
C GLY A 117 9.07 -9.19 19.31
N LEU A 118 8.38 -9.89 20.22
CA LEU A 118 8.84 -10.06 21.60
C LEU A 118 10.11 -10.92 21.71
N LEU A 119 10.20 -12.01 20.91
CA LEU A 119 11.42 -12.83 20.85
C LEU A 119 12.61 -12.05 20.27
N VAL A 120 12.36 -11.25 19.22
CA VAL A 120 13.37 -10.36 18.62
C VAL A 120 13.83 -9.33 19.65
N LEU A 121 12.90 -8.67 20.35
CA LEU A 121 13.22 -7.69 21.39
C LEU A 121 14.07 -8.31 22.50
N PHE A 122 13.75 -9.54 22.94
CA PHE A 122 14.56 -10.24 23.94
C PHE A 122 15.99 -10.48 23.46
N GLY A 123 16.18 -10.90 22.20
CA GLY A 123 17.52 -11.04 21.61
C GLY A 123 18.30 -9.72 21.52
N ILE A 124 17.62 -8.62 21.18
CA ILE A 124 18.24 -7.28 21.16
C ILE A 124 18.69 -6.89 22.57
N VAL A 125 17.87 -7.13 23.60
CA VAL A 125 18.21 -6.82 24.99
C VAL A 125 19.45 -7.60 25.45
N VAL A 126 19.54 -8.90 25.12
CA VAL A 126 20.72 -9.71 25.47
C VAL A 126 21.99 -9.15 24.82
N LEU A 127 21.94 -8.84 23.52
CA LEU A 127 23.09 -8.25 22.81
C LEU A 127 23.45 -6.86 23.34
N ALA A 128 22.46 -6.05 23.72
CA ALA A 128 22.66 -4.75 24.34
C ALA A 128 23.35 -4.85 25.70
N ILE A 129 22.96 -5.79 26.57
CA ILE A 129 23.63 -5.99 27.87
C ILE A 129 25.10 -6.36 27.65
N VAL A 130 25.40 -7.24 26.69
CA VAL A 130 26.80 -7.59 26.36
C VAL A 130 27.58 -6.37 25.87
N GLY A 131 26.98 -5.54 25.01
CA GLY A 131 27.61 -4.31 24.52
C GLY A 131 27.84 -3.26 25.61
N LEU A 132 26.88 -3.09 26.53
CA LEU A 132 26.97 -2.22 27.71
C LEU A 132 28.14 -2.62 28.61
N GLU A 133 28.28 -3.91 28.92
CA GLU A 133 29.38 -4.41 29.76
C GLU A 133 30.76 -4.26 29.10
N PHE A 134 30.85 -4.37 27.77
CA PHE A 134 32.13 -4.27 27.07
C PHE A 134 32.57 -2.83 26.78
N TYR A 135 31.62 -1.93 26.47
CA TYR A 135 31.93 -0.61 25.93
C TYR A 135 31.40 0.56 26.75
N GLY A 136 30.83 0.31 27.94
CA GLY A 136 30.28 1.34 28.82
C GLY A 136 31.28 2.44 29.14
N GLY A 137 30.90 3.70 28.89
CA GLY A 137 31.71 4.88 29.17
C GLY A 137 32.86 5.15 28.19
N GLY A 138 33.05 4.31 27.16
CA GLY A 138 34.20 4.42 26.24
C GLY A 138 34.14 5.58 25.24
N PHE A 139 32.96 6.16 25.01
CA PHE A 139 32.74 7.13 23.95
C PHE A 139 32.85 8.60 24.38
N HIS A 140 33.20 8.88 25.63
CA HIS A 140 33.27 10.26 26.15
C HIS A 140 34.62 10.96 25.96
N LEU A 141 35.64 10.23 25.48
CA LEU A 141 37.00 10.72 25.31
C LEU A 141 37.22 11.19 23.87
N THR A 142 37.65 12.43 23.66
CA THR A 142 38.08 12.90 22.33
C THR A 142 39.30 13.82 22.42
N CYS A 143 39.88 14.16 21.26
CA CYS A 143 41.08 14.97 21.15
C CYS A 143 40.75 16.47 21.19
N PHE A 144 41.39 17.20 22.09
CA PHE A 144 41.30 18.66 22.20
C PHE A 144 42.64 19.31 21.91
N ASP A 145 42.66 20.47 21.25
CA ASP A 145 43.87 21.25 21.06
C ASP A 145 44.40 21.75 22.42
N GLU A 146 45.67 21.50 22.69
CA GLU A 146 46.37 21.92 23.90
C GLU A 146 46.38 23.45 24.08
N ARG A 147 46.43 24.21 22.97
CA ARG A 147 46.52 25.68 23.00
C ARG A 147 45.19 26.34 23.32
N GLU A 148 44.11 25.91 22.67
CA GLU A 148 42.76 26.45 22.89
C GLU A 148 42.24 26.13 24.30
N PHE A 149 42.65 24.99 24.86
CA PHE A 149 42.29 24.62 26.22
C PHE A 149 42.90 25.57 27.27
N ILE A 150 44.16 25.98 27.11
CA ILE A 150 44.84 26.90 28.06
C ILE A 150 44.26 28.31 27.95
N THR A 151 43.96 28.81 26.74
CA THR A 151 43.32 30.12 26.57
C THR A 151 41.92 30.18 27.16
N GLN A 152 41.09 29.13 27.00
CA GLN A 152 39.74 29.08 27.60
C GLN A 152 39.75 29.06 29.14
N LEU A 153 40.80 28.51 29.76
CA LEU A 153 40.97 28.53 31.21
C LEU A 153 41.42 29.89 31.76
N VAL A 154 42.09 30.73 30.96
CA VAL A 154 42.73 31.97 31.41
C VAL A 154 41.91 33.21 31.08
N THR A 155 41.21 33.29 29.94
CA THR A 155 40.59 34.54 29.49
C THR A 155 39.07 34.61 29.62
N LEU A 156 38.34 33.49 29.61
CA LEU A 156 36.86 33.48 29.63
C LEU A 156 36.28 32.23 30.33
N PRO A 157 36.14 32.23 31.67
CA PRO A 157 35.57 31.10 32.40
C PRO A 157 34.05 30.86 32.17
N PHE A 158 33.39 31.69 31.36
CA PHE A 158 31.94 31.66 31.10
C PHE A 158 31.56 31.40 29.63
N LEU A 159 32.52 31.20 28.72
CA LEU A 159 32.18 30.90 27.32
C LEU A 159 31.84 29.40 27.18
N HIS A 160 30.69 29.10 26.56
CA HIS A 160 30.31 27.74 26.19
C HIS A 160 31.48 27.10 25.43
N LYS A 161 31.89 25.91 25.87
CA LYS A 161 33.04 25.19 25.33
C LYS A 161 32.64 24.60 23.98
N GLU A 162 32.71 25.39 22.93
CA GLU A 162 32.41 24.94 21.57
C GLU A 162 33.36 23.79 21.21
N LEU A 163 32.78 22.62 20.93
CA LEU A 163 33.53 21.43 20.54
C LEU A 163 34.14 21.66 19.14
N PRO A 164 35.39 21.23 18.87
CA PRO A 164 35.96 21.35 17.53
C PRO A 164 35.16 20.50 16.53
N ASN A 165 34.79 21.07 15.38
CA ASN A 165 33.98 20.39 14.36
C ASN A 165 34.72 19.22 13.68
N SER A 166 36.05 19.22 13.70
CA SER A 166 36.89 18.18 13.08
C SER A 166 38.26 18.10 13.75
N ILE A 167 38.94 16.97 13.55
CA ILE A 167 40.32 16.71 14.00
C ILE A 167 41.21 16.78 12.76
N PRO A 168 42.48 17.25 12.82
CA PRO A 168 43.33 17.41 11.64
C PRO A 168 43.50 16.14 10.79
N THR A 169 43.37 14.97 11.41
CA THR A 169 43.50 13.66 10.75
C THR A 169 42.16 13.05 10.33
N VAL A 170 41.03 13.49 10.90
CA VAL A 170 39.70 12.90 10.67
C VAL A 170 38.64 14.01 10.62
N ALA A 171 37.83 14.01 9.56
CA ALA A 171 36.80 15.03 9.32
C ALA A 171 35.62 15.06 10.33
N ARG A 172 35.68 14.24 11.39
CA ARG A 172 34.69 14.15 12.47
C ARG A 172 35.40 13.90 13.80
N LEU A 173 34.73 14.21 14.91
CA LEU A 173 35.21 13.80 16.22
C LEU A 173 35.13 12.28 16.34
N VAL A 174 36.18 11.69 16.91
CA VAL A 174 36.26 10.25 17.17
C VAL A 174 36.70 10.00 18.61
N PRO A 175 36.35 8.83 19.17
CA PRO A 175 36.87 8.41 20.47
C PRO A 175 38.40 8.30 20.46
N CYS A 176 39.06 8.55 21.58
CA CYS A 176 40.51 8.39 21.73
C CYS A 176 40.89 7.59 22.97
N VAL A 177 42.08 7.00 22.92
CA VAL A 177 42.73 6.34 24.07
C VAL A 177 43.66 7.31 24.78
N ILE A 178 43.64 7.29 26.12
CA ILE A 178 44.56 8.05 26.96
C ILE A 178 45.93 7.37 26.92
N THR A 179 46.95 8.09 26.46
CA THR A 179 48.36 7.67 26.51
C THR A 179 49.10 8.53 27.53
N ASN A 180 49.72 7.89 28.53
CA ASN A 180 50.40 8.63 29.62
C ASN A 180 51.76 9.21 29.22
N ASP A 181 52.34 8.80 28.09
CA ASP A 181 53.68 9.23 27.68
C ASP A 181 53.69 9.78 26.26
N SER A 182 54.06 11.06 26.11
CA SER A 182 54.35 11.72 24.84
C SER A 182 55.62 11.22 24.14
N HIS A 183 56.37 10.30 24.79
CA HIS A 183 57.68 9.84 24.33
C HIS A 183 57.84 8.33 24.15
N THR A 184 56.82 7.49 24.43
CA THR A 184 56.87 6.07 24.09
C THR A 184 55.90 5.74 22.97
N LEU A 185 56.47 5.58 21.78
CA LEU A 185 55.85 5.01 20.60
C LEU A 185 55.20 3.64 20.93
N GLY A 186 53.90 3.62 21.22
CA GLY A 186 53.04 2.44 21.11
C GLY A 186 53.19 1.33 22.15
N LYS A 187 53.91 1.50 23.27
CA LYS A 187 53.94 0.49 24.34
C LYS A 187 52.69 0.62 25.23
N GLY A 188 51.65 -0.14 24.93
CA GLY A 188 50.43 -0.24 25.75
C GLY A 188 49.14 0.21 25.07
N VAL A 189 49.21 0.77 23.86
CA VAL A 189 48.02 1.14 23.08
C VAL A 189 47.48 -0.11 22.36
N PRO A 190 46.18 -0.45 22.52
CA PRO A 190 45.56 -1.51 21.74
C PRO A 190 45.66 -1.20 20.24
N PRO A 191 46.04 -2.15 19.38
CA PRO A 191 46.15 -1.88 17.95
C PRO A 191 44.78 -1.54 17.37
N GLY A 192 44.73 -0.47 16.57
CA GLY A 192 43.49 0.08 16.02
C GLY A 192 42.87 1.19 16.88
N ALA A 193 43.30 1.38 18.14
CA ALA A 193 42.87 2.51 18.95
C ALA A 193 43.44 3.83 18.41
N PHE A 194 42.65 4.89 18.52
CA PHE A 194 43.01 6.21 18.00
C PHE A 194 43.82 6.98 19.03
N VAL A 195 45.00 7.44 18.61
CA VAL A 195 45.88 8.30 19.41
C VAL A 195 45.84 9.70 18.82
N CYS A 196 45.70 10.70 19.67
CA CYS A 196 45.62 12.09 19.25
C CYS A 196 46.92 12.55 18.54
N PRO A 197 46.82 13.41 17.52
CA PRO A 197 47.99 13.97 16.84
C PRO A 197 48.78 14.93 17.76
N THR A 198 49.99 15.30 17.36
CA THR A 198 50.86 16.20 18.14
C THR A 198 50.19 17.54 18.41
N GLY A 199 50.21 18.00 19.67
CA GLY A 199 49.52 19.22 20.11
C GLY A 199 48.05 19.02 20.50
N TYR A 200 47.53 17.79 20.45
CA TYR A 200 46.19 17.45 20.94
C TYR A 200 46.28 16.48 22.13
N ILE A 201 45.39 16.65 23.10
CA ILE A 201 45.30 15.82 24.31
C ILE A 201 43.94 15.13 24.35
N CYS A 202 43.94 13.82 24.66
CA CYS A 202 42.73 13.04 24.85
C CYS A 202 42.07 13.36 26.21
N LYS A 203 40.85 13.91 26.22
CA LYS A 203 40.11 14.24 27.46
C LYS A 203 38.60 13.95 27.37
N GLY A 204 37.99 13.74 28.53
CA GLY A 204 36.58 13.33 28.71
C GLY A 204 35.56 14.47 28.75
N TYR A 205 35.62 15.43 27.82
CA TYR A 205 34.65 16.54 27.75
C TYR A 205 33.60 16.37 26.64
N TRP A 206 33.54 15.19 26.01
CA TRP A 206 32.65 14.92 24.90
C TRP A 206 31.44 14.10 25.34
N GLU A 207 30.24 14.52 24.95
CA GLU A 207 29.00 13.77 25.19
C GLU A 207 28.97 12.43 24.44
N GLY A 208 29.73 12.32 23.35
CA GLY A 208 29.85 11.13 22.51
C GLY A 208 29.36 11.35 21.08
N PRO A 209 29.52 10.34 20.20
CA PRO A 209 29.14 10.46 18.80
C PRO A 209 27.64 10.72 18.64
N ASN A 210 27.26 11.43 17.57
CA ASN A 210 25.87 11.83 17.27
C ASN A 210 25.17 12.53 18.44
N PHE A 211 25.84 13.51 19.06
CA PHE A 211 25.32 14.27 20.22
C PHE A 211 24.96 13.35 21.41
N GLY A 212 25.79 12.34 21.68
CA GLY A 212 25.60 11.38 22.77
C GLY A 212 24.48 10.36 22.58
N ILE A 213 23.84 10.30 21.40
CA ILE A 213 22.77 9.32 21.12
C ILE A 213 23.35 7.92 20.94
N THR A 214 24.49 7.81 20.25
CA THR A 214 25.15 6.53 20.03
C THR A 214 26.12 6.23 21.16
N SER A 215 25.64 5.54 22.19
CA SER A 215 26.42 5.17 23.37
C SER A 215 26.03 3.80 23.96
N PHE A 216 26.94 3.25 24.75
CA PHE A 216 26.77 1.99 25.48
C PHE A 216 26.69 2.23 26.99
N ASP A 217 26.29 3.43 27.46
CA ASP A 217 26.38 3.77 28.90
C ASP A 217 25.14 3.33 29.70
N ASN A 218 24.00 3.23 29.02
CA ASN A 218 22.73 2.81 29.60
C ASN A 218 22.09 1.73 28.74
N ILE A 219 21.30 0.85 29.36
CA ILE A 219 20.59 -0.23 28.64
C ILE A 219 19.71 0.29 27.49
N GLY A 220 19.09 1.46 27.64
CA GLY A 220 18.25 2.08 26.60
C GLY A 220 19.03 2.57 25.38
N TYR A 221 20.12 3.30 25.60
CA TYR A 221 21.01 3.77 24.53
C TYR A 221 21.76 2.62 23.86
N SER A 222 22.19 1.63 24.64
CA SER A 222 22.79 0.41 24.13
C SER A 222 21.81 -0.40 23.27
N MET A 223 20.54 -0.51 23.69
CA MET A 223 19.50 -1.15 22.89
C MET A 223 19.27 -0.41 21.57
N LEU A 224 19.30 0.93 21.60
CA LEU A 224 19.14 1.75 20.39
C LEU A 224 20.32 1.59 19.43
N THR A 225 21.56 1.61 19.92
CA THR A 225 22.76 1.39 19.10
C THR A 225 22.81 -0.03 18.54
N VAL A 226 22.51 -1.05 19.34
CA VAL A 226 22.42 -2.45 18.87
C VAL A 226 21.30 -2.60 17.83
N PHE A 227 20.15 -1.96 18.03
CA PHE A 227 19.07 -1.96 17.05
C PHE A 227 19.51 -1.32 15.73
N GLN A 228 20.17 -0.15 15.78
CA GLN A 228 20.75 0.49 14.60
C GLN A 228 21.72 -0.46 13.88
N CYS A 229 22.62 -1.13 14.61
CA CYS A 229 23.53 -2.11 14.04
C CYS A 229 22.81 -3.31 13.39
N ILE A 230 21.74 -3.83 14.01
CA ILE A 230 20.94 -4.94 13.48
C ILE A 230 20.23 -4.55 12.17
N THR A 231 19.81 -3.30 12.03
CA THR A 231 19.21 -2.78 10.79
C THR A 231 20.20 -2.62 9.64
N MET A 232 21.49 -2.92 9.86
CA MET A 232 22.58 -2.75 8.90
C MET A 232 22.76 -1.30 8.40
N GLU A 233 22.38 -0.31 9.19
CA GLU A 233 22.56 1.12 8.91
C GLU A 233 23.56 1.70 9.92
N GLY A 234 24.56 2.45 9.44
CA GLY A 234 25.56 3.11 10.32
C GLY A 234 26.41 2.18 11.21
N TRP A 235 26.29 0.85 11.07
CA TRP A 235 26.93 -0.11 11.98
C TRP A 235 28.46 -0.09 11.90
N THR A 236 29.02 0.19 10.72
CA THR A 236 30.46 0.33 10.51
C THR A 236 31.02 1.54 11.25
N ASP A 237 30.26 2.63 11.34
CA ASP A 237 30.68 3.83 12.07
C ASP A 237 30.72 3.59 13.58
N ILE A 238 29.76 2.83 14.11
CA ILE A 238 29.74 2.41 15.51
C ILE A 238 30.90 1.46 15.79
N MET A 239 31.16 0.49 14.91
CA MET A 239 32.31 -0.41 15.01
C MET A 239 33.63 0.38 14.98
N SER A 240 33.81 1.29 14.01
CA SER A 240 35.02 2.12 13.92
C SER A 240 35.19 3.02 15.14
N SER A 241 34.11 3.58 15.69
CA SER A 241 34.16 4.36 16.94
C SER A 241 34.60 3.50 18.13
N THR A 242 34.14 2.26 18.18
CA THR A 242 34.55 1.28 19.20
C THR A 242 36.02 0.87 19.01
N ASP A 243 36.47 0.70 17.77
CA ASP A 243 37.87 0.42 17.44
C ASP A 243 38.78 1.55 17.86
N PHE A 244 38.37 2.80 17.63
CA PHE A 244 39.12 3.97 18.07
C PHE A 244 39.20 4.08 19.61
N ALA A 245 38.18 3.64 20.35
CA ALA A 245 38.16 3.67 21.81
C ALA A 245 38.89 2.49 22.49
N PHE A 246 38.75 1.27 21.97
CA PHE A 246 39.19 0.04 22.66
C PHE A 246 40.17 -0.82 21.84
N GLY A 247 40.36 -0.52 20.56
CA GLY A 247 41.17 -1.29 19.61
C GLY A 247 40.42 -2.43 18.93
N ASN A 248 40.90 -2.86 17.76
CA ASN A 248 40.16 -3.76 16.85
C ASN A 248 40.14 -5.23 17.31
N ARG A 249 41.11 -5.68 18.14
CA ARG A 249 41.34 -7.13 18.40
C ARG A 249 40.10 -7.91 18.83
N PHE A 250 39.29 -7.36 19.73
CA PHE A 250 38.10 -8.05 20.27
C PHE A 250 36.78 -7.50 19.72
N ASN A 251 36.78 -6.26 19.26
CA ASN A 251 35.58 -5.60 18.74
C ASN A 251 35.01 -6.33 17.52
N PHE A 252 35.89 -6.80 16.62
CA PHE A 252 35.48 -7.55 15.44
C PHE A 252 34.59 -8.75 15.80
N TYR A 253 34.90 -9.49 16.87
CA TYR A 253 34.10 -10.66 17.27
C TYR A 253 32.71 -10.26 17.75
N TYR A 254 32.60 -9.21 18.58
CA TYR A 254 31.31 -8.72 19.04
C TYR A 254 30.43 -8.28 17.87
N PHE A 255 30.95 -7.44 16.96
CA PHE A 255 30.19 -6.95 15.81
C PHE A 255 29.90 -8.05 14.79
N LEU A 256 30.80 -9.01 14.57
CA LEU A 256 30.54 -10.16 13.72
C LEU A 256 29.39 -11.02 14.27
N THR A 257 29.41 -11.34 15.57
CA THR A 257 28.32 -12.08 16.21
C THR A 257 27.02 -11.28 16.18
N LEU A 258 27.08 -9.96 16.43
CA LEU A 258 25.92 -9.07 16.34
C LEU A 258 25.31 -9.05 14.94
N ILE A 259 26.11 -8.97 13.88
CA ILE A 259 25.59 -8.93 12.50
C ILE A 259 25.07 -10.31 12.07
N VAL A 260 25.81 -11.39 12.34
CA VAL A 260 25.41 -12.76 11.95
C VAL A 260 24.18 -13.22 12.73
N VAL A 261 24.17 -13.07 14.05
CA VAL A 261 23.06 -13.53 14.91
C VAL A 261 21.95 -12.47 14.98
N GLY A 262 22.31 -11.20 15.08
CA GLY A 262 21.33 -10.13 15.23
C GLY A 262 20.66 -9.73 13.92
N SER A 263 21.36 -9.70 12.78
CA SER A 263 20.75 -9.25 11.51
C SER A 263 20.29 -10.42 10.63
N PHE A 264 21.18 -11.36 10.29
CA PHE A 264 20.82 -12.47 9.40
C PHE A 264 19.77 -13.39 10.03
N PHE A 265 19.96 -13.80 11.28
CA PHE A 265 18.99 -14.68 11.93
C PHE A 265 17.66 -13.97 12.25
N MET A 266 17.67 -12.71 12.72
CA MET A 266 16.41 -11.99 12.99
C MET A 266 15.60 -11.69 11.73
N LEU A 267 16.24 -11.25 10.64
CA LEU A 267 15.52 -11.04 9.36
C LEU A 267 14.94 -12.36 8.84
N ASN A 268 15.70 -13.45 8.90
CA ASN A 268 15.23 -14.76 8.47
C ASN A 268 14.09 -15.30 9.35
N LEU A 269 14.12 -15.05 10.66
CA LEU A 269 13.05 -15.41 11.57
C LEU A 269 11.77 -14.62 11.24
N VAL A 270 11.89 -13.30 11.05
CA VAL A 270 10.75 -12.45 10.70
C VAL A 270 10.16 -12.88 9.35
N LEU A 271 10.99 -13.08 8.33
CA LEU A 271 10.54 -13.54 7.01
C LEU A 271 9.92 -14.95 7.05
N GLY A 272 10.52 -15.87 7.81
CA GLY A 272 10.01 -17.22 7.99
C GLY A 272 8.61 -17.24 8.61
N VAL A 273 8.41 -16.46 9.67
CA VAL A 273 7.10 -16.43 10.34
C VAL A 273 6.07 -15.61 9.58
N LEU A 274 6.47 -14.50 8.94
CA LEU A 274 5.61 -13.75 8.03
C LEU A 274 5.12 -14.64 6.88
N SER A 275 6.01 -15.45 6.29
CA SER A 275 5.67 -16.43 5.26
C SER A 275 4.69 -17.48 5.77
N GLY A 276 4.93 -18.02 6.98
CA GLY A 276 4.03 -18.98 7.62
C GLY A 276 2.63 -18.42 7.89
N GLU A 277 2.53 -17.20 8.44
CA GLU A 277 1.25 -16.55 8.71
C GLU A 277 0.54 -16.13 7.41
N PHE A 278 1.27 -15.66 6.39
CA PHE A 278 0.69 -15.38 5.08
C PHE A 278 0.23 -16.65 4.35
N ALA A 279 0.94 -17.77 4.47
CA ALA A 279 0.48 -19.05 3.94
C ALA A 279 -0.83 -19.49 4.61
N LYS A 280 -0.89 -19.40 5.94
CA LYS A 280 -2.08 -19.73 6.74
C LYS A 280 -3.27 -18.82 6.40
N GLU A 281 -3.05 -17.52 6.25
CA GLU A 281 -4.11 -16.59 5.88
C GLU A 281 -4.56 -16.79 4.43
N ARG A 282 -3.63 -17.05 3.51
CA ARG A 282 -3.95 -17.38 2.11
C ARG A 282 -4.82 -18.62 2.02
N GLU A 283 -4.50 -19.68 2.76
CA GLU A 283 -5.29 -20.91 2.82
C GLU A 283 -6.71 -20.65 3.35
N ARG A 284 -6.86 -19.84 4.41
CA ARG A 284 -8.16 -19.45 4.95
C ARG A 284 -9.00 -18.68 3.94
N VAL A 285 -8.38 -17.74 3.21
CA VAL A 285 -9.06 -16.95 2.17
C VAL A 285 -9.49 -17.85 1.00
N GLU A 286 -8.64 -18.79 0.60
CA GLU A 286 -8.95 -19.74 -0.46
C GLU A 286 -10.13 -20.65 -0.09
N LYS A 287 -10.13 -21.25 1.11
CA LYS A 287 -11.26 -22.05 1.63
C LYS A 287 -12.58 -21.26 1.67
N ARG A 288 -12.55 -20.00 2.11
CA ARG A 288 -13.75 -19.15 2.09
C ARG A 288 -14.22 -18.88 0.66
N ARG A 289 -13.29 -18.64 -0.27
CA ARG A 289 -13.62 -18.37 -1.67
C ARG A 289 -14.20 -19.61 -2.36
N THR A 290 -13.63 -20.79 -2.14
CA THR A 290 -14.17 -22.04 -2.69
C THR A 290 -15.54 -22.36 -2.10
N PHE A 291 -15.74 -22.19 -0.79
CA PHE A 291 -17.04 -22.33 -0.14
C PHE A 291 -18.11 -21.38 -0.72
N LEU A 292 -17.79 -20.09 -0.88
CA LEU A 292 -18.72 -19.11 -1.47
C LEU A 292 -19.04 -19.42 -2.94
N LYS A 293 -18.06 -19.91 -3.71
CA LYS A 293 -18.29 -20.37 -5.09
C LYS A 293 -19.23 -21.58 -5.14
N LEU A 294 -18.99 -22.58 -4.30
CA LEU A 294 -19.82 -23.78 -4.20
C LEU A 294 -21.27 -23.41 -3.82
N ARG A 295 -21.44 -22.53 -2.83
CA ARG A 295 -22.77 -22.06 -2.40
C ARG A 295 -23.51 -21.32 -3.52
N ARG A 296 -22.82 -20.49 -4.31
CA ARG A 296 -23.40 -19.82 -5.49
C ARG A 296 -23.79 -20.83 -6.58
N GLN A 297 -22.98 -21.87 -6.80
CA GLN A 297 -23.30 -22.93 -7.74
C GLN A 297 -24.55 -23.70 -7.31
N GLN A 298 -24.60 -24.19 -6.06
CA GLN A 298 -25.77 -24.90 -5.53
C GLN A 298 -27.05 -24.05 -5.59
N GLN A 299 -26.96 -22.75 -5.30
CA GLN A 299 -28.11 -21.87 -5.41
C GLN A 299 -28.57 -21.71 -6.86
N THR A 300 -27.64 -21.57 -7.81
CA THR A 300 -27.96 -21.53 -9.24
C THR A 300 -28.60 -22.84 -9.70
N GLU A 301 -28.17 -23.99 -9.17
CA GLU A 301 -28.78 -25.29 -9.49
C GLU A 301 -30.22 -25.38 -9.00
N ARG A 302 -30.49 -25.00 -7.75
CA ARG A 302 -31.86 -25.01 -7.21
C ARG A 302 -32.79 -24.07 -7.98
N GLU A 303 -32.31 -22.88 -8.33
CA GLU A 303 -33.04 -21.94 -9.18
C GLU A 303 -33.33 -22.55 -10.56
N LEU A 304 -32.36 -23.24 -11.14
CA LEU A 304 -32.50 -23.91 -12.43
C LEU A 304 -33.51 -25.07 -12.38
N ASP A 305 -33.45 -25.90 -11.34
CA ASP A 305 -34.40 -27.00 -11.13
C ASP A 305 -35.83 -26.47 -10.96
N GLY A 306 -36.00 -25.37 -10.22
CA GLY A 306 -37.26 -24.66 -10.12
C GLY A 306 -37.76 -24.17 -11.48
N TYR A 307 -36.92 -23.53 -12.30
CA TYR A 307 -37.32 -23.13 -13.66
C TYR A 307 -37.71 -24.33 -14.53
N ILE A 308 -37.02 -25.46 -14.40
CA ILE A 308 -37.33 -26.69 -15.14
C ILE A 308 -38.71 -27.24 -14.74
N GLU A 309 -39.05 -27.22 -13.45
CA GLU A 309 -40.37 -27.64 -12.96
C GLU A 309 -41.50 -26.76 -13.51
N TRP A 310 -41.32 -25.43 -13.48
CA TRP A 310 -42.25 -24.49 -14.08
C TRP A 310 -42.44 -24.71 -15.58
N ILE A 311 -41.35 -25.02 -16.31
CA ILE A 311 -41.42 -25.36 -17.74
C ILE A 311 -42.22 -26.66 -17.94
N HIS A 312 -41.98 -27.69 -17.13
CA HIS A 312 -42.72 -28.95 -17.21
C HIS A 312 -44.21 -28.77 -16.99
N LYS A 313 -44.58 -27.99 -15.97
CA LYS A 313 -45.98 -27.69 -15.69
C LYS A 313 -46.64 -26.89 -16.80
N ALA A 314 -45.94 -25.92 -17.39
CA ALA A 314 -46.42 -25.18 -18.56
C ALA A 314 -46.58 -26.08 -19.80
N GLU A 315 -45.64 -27.00 -20.06
CA GLU A 315 -45.74 -27.98 -21.15
C GLU A 315 -46.95 -28.91 -20.97
N GLU A 316 -47.24 -29.36 -19.75
CA GLU A 316 -48.39 -30.21 -19.45
C GLU A 316 -49.72 -29.47 -19.68
N VAL A 317 -49.83 -28.21 -19.25
CA VAL A 317 -51.01 -27.39 -19.50
C VAL A 317 -51.23 -27.17 -21.01
N ILE A 318 -50.16 -26.89 -21.77
CA ILE A 318 -50.24 -26.75 -23.24
C ILE A 318 -50.70 -28.07 -23.88
N LEU A 319 -50.20 -29.22 -23.42
CA LEU A 319 -50.59 -30.53 -23.95
C LEU A 319 -52.05 -30.89 -23.63
N ALA A 320 -52.57 -30.44 -22.48
CA ALA A 320 -53.96 -30.64 -22.07
C ALA A 320 -54.94 -29.71 -22.82
N GLU A 321 -54.47 -28.58 -23.36
CA GLU A 321 -55.31 -27.64 -24.11
C GLU A 321 -55.77 -28.24 -25.45
N GLU A 322 -57.09 -28.24 -25.68
CA GLU A 322 -57.77 -28.93 -26.78
C GLU A 322 -57.49 -28.31 -28.16
N GLN A 323 -57.07 -27.04 -28.21
CA GLN A 323 -56.73 -26.31 -29.44
C GLN A 323 -55.28 -26.52 -29.93
N THR A 324 -54.47 -27.35 -29.28
CA THR A 324 -53.07 -27.56 -29.70
C THR A 324 -52.96 -28.48 -30.91
N THR A 325 -52.30 -28.00 -31.97
CA THR A 325 -52.16 -28.77 -33.22
C THR A 325 -51.26 -30.00 -33.02
N MET A 326 -51.57 -31.13 -33.66
CA MET A 326 -50.76 -32.36 -33.53
C MET A 326 -49.28 -32.15 -33.90
N ALA A 327 -48.99 -31.23 -34.81
CA ALA A 327 -47.62 -30.86 -35.15
C ALA A 327 -46.86 -30.22 -33.96
N GLU A 328 -47.53 -29.42 -33.13
CA GLU A 328 -46.95 -28.79 -31.93
C GLU A 328 -46.78 -29.81 -30.80
N ARG A 329 -47.75 -30.70 -30.59
CA ARG A 329 -47.64 -31.82 -29.62
C ARG A 329 -46.45 -32.73 -29.96
N VAL A 330 -46.28 -33.10 -31.24
CA VAL A 330 -45.15 -33.92 -31.71
C VAL A 330 -43.80 -33.20 -31.51
N GLN A 331 -43.74 -31.88 -31.66
CA GLN A 331 -42.52 -31.10 -31.41
C GLN A 331 -42.13 -31.12 -29.93
N ILE A 332 -43.09 -30.97 -29.02
CA ILE A 332 -42.88 -31.05 -27.56
C ILE A 332 -42.42 -32.45 -27.16
N PHE A 333 -43.08 -33.52 -27.65
CA PHE A 333 -42.65 -34.91 -27.40
C PHE A 333 -41.26 -35.22 -27.98
N ARG A 334 -40.92 -34.69 -29.18
CA ARG A 334 -39.56 -34.79 -29.76
C ARG A 334 -38.52 -34.02 -28.96
N ALA A 335 -38.89 -32.93 -28.30
CA ALA A 335 -38.01 -32.19 -27.39
C ALA A 335 -37.80 -32.97 -26.08
N ARG A 336 -38.85 -33.58 -25.50
CA ARG A 336 -38.76 -34.51 -24.36
C ARG A 336 -37.80 -35.67 -24.66
N ARG A 337 -38.00 -36.42 -25.75
CA ARG A 337 -37.09 -37.53 -26.12
C ARG A 337 -35.64 -37.11 -26.32
N ARG A 338 -35.38 -35.92 -26.87
CA ARG A 338 -34.01 -35.39 -27.04
C ARG A 338 -33.38 -35.03 -25.70
N ALA A 339 -34.17 -34.44 -24.81
CA ALA A 339 -33.77 -34.18 -23.44
C ALA A 339 -33.47 -35.48 -22.68
N ASP A 340 -34.35 -36.48 -22.73
CA ASP A 340 -34.16 -37.76 -22.03
C ASP A 340 -32.97 -38.55 -22.58
N LYS A 341 -32.75 -38.54 -23.90
CA LYS A 341 -31.53 -39.12 -24.52
C LYS A 341 -30.27 -38.44 -24.02
N TRP A 342 -30.30 -37.11 -23.86
CA TRP A 342 -29.13 -36.37 -23.40
C TRP A 342 -28.88 -36.59 -21.91
N GLY A 343 -29.94 -36.71 -21.10
CA GLY A 343 -29.85 -37.08 -19.69
C GLY A 343 -29.31 -38.49 -19.47
N ASN A 344 -29.74 -39.47 -20.27
CA ASN A 344 -29.21 -40.85 -20.20
C ASN A 344 -27.76 -40.96 -20.69
N ASN A 345 -27.39 -40.24 -21.76
CA ASN A 345 -25.99 -40.19 -22.21
C ASN A 345 -25.08 -39.44 -21.21
N GLY A 346 -25.61 -38.45 -20.49
CA GLY A 346 -24.88 -37.74 -19.43
C GLY A 346 -24.68 -38.57 -18.15
N LYS A 347 -25.69 -39.34 -17.73
CA LYS A 347 -25.57 -40.27 -16.58
C LYS A 347 -24.57 -41.40 -16.84
N ALA A 348 -24.54 -41.94 -18.06
CA ALA A 348 -23.56 -42.95 -18.46
C ALA A 348 -22.10 -42.45 -18.42
N PHE A 349 -21.90 -41.11 -18.43
CA PHE A 349 -20.59 -40.47 -18.32
C PHE A 349 -20.22 -40.16 -16.86
N SER A 350 -21.18 -39.78 -15.99
CA SER A 350 -20.89 -39.49 -14.57
C SER A 350 -20.61 -40.72 -13.71
N ASP A 351 -21.16 -41.89 -14.06
CA ASP A 351 -20.95 -43.14 -13.30
C ASP A 351 -19.51 -43.70 -13.39
N ARG A 352 -18.63 -43.13 -14.22
CA ARG A 352 -17.19 -43.51 -14.28
C ARG A 352 -16.27 -42.68 -13.39
N ASP A 353 -16.64 -41.43 -13.09
CA ASP A 353 -15.73 -40.46 -12.45
C ASP A 353 -16.22 -39.95 -11.08
N GLY A 354 -17.38 -40.39 -10.58
CA GLY A 354 -17.87 -40.07 -9.22
C GLY A 354 -18.26 -38.60 -8.99
N GLU A 355 -18.13 -37.73 -9.99
CA GLU A 355 -18.58 -36.34 -9.95
C GLU A 355 -19.93 -36.20 -10.68
N GLY A 356 -20.92 -35.59 -10.00
CA GLY A 356 -22.27 -35.38 -10.55
C GLY A 356 -22.28 -34.47 -11.79
N LEU A 357 -23.38 -34.54 -12.57
CA LEU A 357 -23.65 -33.72 -13.77
C LEU A 357 -23.30 -32.23 -13.59
N ASP A 358 -22.27 -31.76 -14.31
CA ASP A 358 -21.74 -30.39 -14.22
C ASP A 358 -22.77 -29.31 -14.62
N LEU A 359 -22.70 -28.14 -13.97
CA LEU A 359 -23.60 -26.98 -14.15
C LEU A 359 -23.66 -26.50 -15.60
N GLY A 360 -22.57 -26.72 -16.36
CA GLY A 360 -22.48 -26.44 -17.79
C GLY A 360 -23.45 -27.27 -18.63
N ASP A 361 -23.68 -28.53 -18.28
CA ASP A 361 -24.56 -29.43 -19.03
C ASP A 361 -26.03 -29.19 -18.70
N LYS A 362 -26.37 -28.87 -17.44
CA LYS A 362 -27.71 -28.39 -17.08
C LYS A 362 -28.08 -27.09 -17.81
N ARG A 363 -27.16 -26.14 -17.96
CA ARG A 363 -27.38 -24.90 -18.76
C ARG A 363 -27.60 -25.20 -20.25
N ARG A 364 -26.82 -26.12 -20.81
CA ARG A 364 -26.94 -26.55 -22.21
C ARG A 364 -28.29 -27.23 -22.46
N PHE A 365 -28.76 -28.04 -21.51
CA PHE A 365 -30.07 -28.67 -21.50
C PHE A 365 -31.21 -27.64 -21.51
N VAL A 366 -31.14 -26.64 -20.63
CA VAL A 366 -32.11 -25.54 -20.54
C VAL A 366 -32.12 -24.69 -21.82
N ALA A 367 -30.95 -24.38 -22.40
CA ALA A 367 -30.86 -23.65 -23.68
C ALA A 367 -31.47 -24.42 -24.86
N MET A 368 -31.34 -25.75 -24.88
CA MET A 368 -31.93 -26.61 -25.92
C MET A 368 -33.47 -26.68 -25.82
N ARG A 369 -34.03 -26.69 -24.59
CA ARG A 369 -35.48 -26.61 -24.35
C ARG A 369 -36.05 -25.20 -24.59
N LEU A 370 -35.40 -24.14 -24.11
CA LEU A 370 -35.77 -22.73 -24.36
C LEU A 370 -35.70 -22.36 -25.84
N GLY A 371 -34.77 -22.91 -26.62
CA GLY A 371 -34.72 -22.71 -28.08
C GLY A 371 -35.96 -23.27 -28.81
N SER A 372 -36.67 -24.22 -28.20
CA SER A 372 -37.90 -24.82 -28.70
C SER A 372 -39.12 -23.99 -28.26
N ALA A 373 -39.19 -23.69 -26.96
CA ALA A 373 -40.22 -22.86 -26.36
C ALA A 373 -40.20 -21.40 -26.88
N CYS A 374 -39.04 -20.81 -27.17
CA CYS A 374 -38.92 -19.44 -27.67
C CYS A 374 -39.34 -19.30 -29.14
N ARG A 375 -39.20 -20.36 -29.97
CA ARG A 375 -39.76 -20.40 -31.34
C ARG A 375 -41.27 -20.56 -31.33
N LEU A 376 -41.80 -21.34 -30.38
CA LEU A 376 -43.23 -21.52 -30.17
C LEU A 376 -43.88 -20.29 -29.51
N LEU A 377 -43.28 -19.69 -28.48
CA LEU A 377 -43.67 -18.42 -27.86
C LEU A 377 -43.52 -17.24 -28.82
N LYS A 378 -42.54 -17.21 -29.74
CA LYS A 378 -42.52 -16.23 -30.84
C LYS A 378 -43.70 -16.40 -31.79
N ARG A 379 -44.20 -17.63 -32.01
CA ARG A 379 -45.39 -17.92 -32.84
C ARG A 379 -46.70 -17.68 -32.09
N ILE A 380 -46.78 -18.01 -30.80
CA ILE A 380 -47.91 -17.73 -29.91
C ILE A 380 -47.98 -16.21 -29.68
N ARG A 381 -46.86 -15.49 -29.46
CA ARG A 381 -46.80 -14.03 -29.45
C ARG A 381 -47.17 -13.42 -30.81
N LYS A 382 -46.99 -14.13 -31.93
CA LYS A 382 -47.48 -13.72 -33.27
C LYS A 382 -48.99 -13.95 -33.43
N LYS A 383 -49.53 -15.04 -32.85
CA LYS A 383 -50.98 -15.36 -32.78
C LYS A 383 -51.73 -14.45 -31.81
N PHE A 384 -51.18 -14.17 -30.63
CA PHE A 384 -51.76 -13.27 -29.61
C PHE A 384 -51.58 -11.78 -29.96
N LYS A 385 -50.51 -11.40 -30.67
CA LYS A 385 -50.40 -10.07 -31.30
C LYS A 385 -51.36 -9.87 -32.46
N LEU A 386 -52.15 -10.86 -32.90
CA LEU A 386 -53.12 -10.60 -33.97
C LEU A 386 -54.47 -10.12 -33.40
N ASN A 387 -54.88 -10.60 -32.22
CA ASN A 387 -56.23 -10.31 -31.69
C ASN A 387 -56.31 -9.21 -30.61
N TYR A 388 -55.19 -8.78 -30.00
CA TYR A 388 -55.16 -7.59 -29.12
C TYR A 388 -54.45 -6.36 -29.72
N TRP A 389 -53.86 -6.51 -30.91
CA TRP A 389 -53.11 -5.45 -31.57
C TRP A 389 -54.00 -4.51 -32.41
N PHE A 390 -55.27 -4.86 -32.62
CA PHE A 390 -56.26 -3.90 -33.12
C PHE A 390 -56.86 -3.04 -32.00
N ALA A 391 -57.07 -3.60 -30.79
CA ALA A 391 -57.68 -2.88 -29.67
C ALA A 391 -56.69 -1.94 -28.91
N LEU A 392 -55.40 -2.27 -28.84
CA LEU A 392 -54.40 -1.42 -28.14
C LEU A 392 -53.69 -0.42 -29.05
N LYS A 393 -53.95 -0.44 -30.36
CA LYS A 393 -53.35 0.52 -31.32
C LYS A 393 -54.10 1.86 -31.36
N LEU A 394 -55.31 1.92 -30.82
CA LEU A 394 -56.07 3.18 -30.68
C LEU A 394 -55.79 3.95 -29.39
N LYS A 395 -55.33 3.32 -28.31
CA LYS A 395 -55.05 4.00 -27.02
C LYS A 395 -53.57 4.24 -26.69
N LEU A 396 -52.63 3.71 -27.48
CA LEU A 396 -51.19 3.88 -27.24
C LEU A 396 -50.48 4.84 -28.23
N ASN A 397 -51.23 5.66 -28.98
CA ASN A 397 -50.67 6.76 -29.78
C ASN A 397 -50.73 8.12 -29.06
N GLN A 398 -51.22 8.18 -27.82
CA GLN A 398 -51.25 9.40 -27.01
C GLN A 398 -50.25 9.43 -25.84
N CYS A 399 -49.69 8.29 -25.40
CA CYS A 399 -48.80 8.25 -24.23
C CYS A 399 -47.30 8.15 -24.51
N LEU A 400 -46.85 7.99 -25.78
CA LEU A 400 -45.43 7.84 -26.11
C LEU A 400 -44.82 9.09 -26.75
N LYS A 401 -45.17 10.26 -26.24
CA LYS A 401 -44.50 11.55 -26.51
C LYS A 401 -43.78 12.14 -25.31
N LEU A 402 -43.62 11.39 -24.20
CA LEU A 402 -43.23 12.00 -22.92
C LEU A 402 -42.13 11.33 -22.09
N PHE A 403 -41.43 10.30 -22.57
CA PHE A 403 -40.21 9.84 -21.87
C PHE A 403 -39.08 9.55 -22.85
N GLY A 404 -38.20 10.55 -22.96
CA GLY A 404 -36.91 10.45 -23.62
C GLY A 404 -35.85 9.79 -22.73
N ASN A 405 -34.87 9.23 -23.42
CA ASN A 405 -33.45 9.11 -23.06
C ASN A 405 -33.11 8.63 -21.65
N THR A 406 -32.85 7.33 -21.52
CA THR A 406 -31.57 6.74 -21.07
C THR A 406 -31.75 5.22 -20.96
N ILE A 407 -30.67 4.45 -21.07
CA ILE A 407 -30.63 2.98 -20.94
C ILE A 407 -30.93 2.22 -22.24
N PHE A 408 -30.05 2.38 -23.24
CA PHE A 408 -29.86 1.33 -24.26
C PHE A 408 -28.40 1.25 -24.74
N ASP A 409 -27.43 1.48 -23.84
CA ASP A 409 -26.00 1.40 -24.14
C ASP A 409 -25.30 0.12 -23.64
N TYR A 410 -26.02 -0.84 -23.03
CA TYR A 410 -25.34 -1.94 -22.34
C TYR A 410 -25.57 -3.37 -22.85
N LEU A 411 -26.35 -3.60 -23.91
CA LEU A 411 -26.75 -4.99 -24.25
C LEU A 411 -26.87 -5.29 -25.75
N LEU A 412 -25.87 -4.90 -26.54
CA LEU A 412 -25.77 -5.40 -27.93
C LEU A 412 -24.34 -5.77 -28.37
N PHE A 413 -23.55 -6.31 -27.44
CA PHE A 413 -22.21 -6.87 -27.73
C PHE A 413 -22.25 -8.40 -27.94
N ARG A 414 -23.02 -8.89 -28.92
CA ARG A 414 -22.79 -10.25 -29.48
C ARG A 414 -23.52 -10.45 -30.82
N PHE A 415 -22.83 -10.13 -31.92
CA PHE A 415 -22.66 -10.91 -33.16
C PHE A 415 -22.44 -9.98 -34.37
N PRO A 416 -21.33 -10.12 -35.11
CA PRO A 416 -21.02 -9.30 -36.27
C PRO A 416 -21.61 -9.94 -37.52
N LEU A 417 -22.62 -9.34 -38.13
CA LEU A 417 -23.09 -9.81 -39.44
C LEU A 417 -23.48 -8.70 -40.42
N PHE A 418 -23.25 -7.43 -40.10
CA PHE A 418 -23.52 -6.34 -41.03
C PHE A 418 -22.46 -5.25 -40.88
N CYS A 419 -21.31 -5.42 -41.52
CA CYS A 419 -20.39 -4.34 -41.90
C CYS A 419 -19.25 -4.87 -42.79
N CYS A 420 -19.60 -5.45 -43.95
CA CYS A 420 -18.63 -5.66 -45.03
C CYS A 420 -19.16 -4.99 -46.30
N PHE A 421 -18.97 -3.67 -46.38
CA PHE A 421 -19.18 -2.92 -47.63
C PHE A 421 -17.93 -2.19 -48.10
N ASN A 422 -16.74 -2.58 -47.62
CA ASN A 422 -15.49 -2.05 -48.20
C ASN A 422 -14.31 -3.03 -48.03
N PRO A 423 -13.83 -3.68 -49.11
CA PRO A 423 -12.81 -4.74 -49.02
C PRO A 423 -11.46 -4.24 -48.47
N LYS A 424 -11.16 -2.94 -48.60
CA LYS A 424 -9.94 -2.34 -48.05
C LYS A 424 -9.95 -2.30 -46.51
N ARG A 425 -11.10 -2.04 -45.88
CA ARG A 425 -11.23 -1.86 -44.41
C ARG A 425 -11.13 -3.18 -43.63
N CYS A 426 -11.55 -4.30 -44.23
CA CYS A 426 -11.34 -5.64 -43.64
C CYS A 426 -9.87 -6.09 -43.73
N ARG A 427 -9.15 -5.76 -44.82
CA ARG A 427 -7.74 -6.10 -45.00
C ARG A 427 -6.86 -5.44 -43.93
N PHE A 428 -7.11 -4.16 -43.63
CA PHE A 428 -6.42 -3.45 -42.53
C PHE A 428 -6.69 -4.05 -41.14
N ARG A 429 -7.91 -4.50 -40.85
CA ARG A 429 -8.24 -5.15 -39.57
C ARG A 429 -7.56 -6.51 -39.38
N LEU A 430 -7.29 -7.22 -40.46
CA LEU A 430 -6.50 -8.46 -40.45
C LEU A 430 -5.00 -8.18 -40.29
N SER A 431 -4.47 -7.13 -40.94
CA SER A 431 -3.07 -6.71 -40.78
C SER A 431 -2.73 -6.23 -39.37
N ILE A 432 -3.61 -5.47 -38.71
CA ILE A 432 -3.40 -5.01 -37.32
C ILE A 432 -3.39 -6.18 -36.32
N LYS A 433 -4.09 -7.27 -36.63
CA LYS A 433 -4.10 -8.50 -35.82
C LYS A 433 -3.02 -9.51 -36.22
N SER A 434 -2.19 -9.18 -37.21
CA SER A 434 -1.09 -10.03 -37.64
C SER A 434 0.04 -9.98 -36.62
N GLN A 435 0.68 -11.13 -36.38
CA GLN A 435 1.90 -11.23 -35.57
C GLN A 435 3.02 -10.32 -36.09
N ALA A 436 3.07 -10.08 -37.40
CA ALA A 436 4.04 -9.18 -38.01
C ALA A 436 3.88 -7.72 -37.55
N PHE A 437 2.64 -7.25 -37.37
CA PHE A 437 2.39 -5.88 -36.90
C PHE A 437 2.79 -5.72 -35.42
N TYR A 438 2.51 -6.73 -34.59
CA TYR A 438 2.96 -6.76 -33.20
C TYR A 438 4.49 -6.71 -33.09
N LEU A 439 5.20 -7.51 -33.91
CA LEU A 439 6.66 -7.53 -33.92
C LEU A 439 7.25 -6.18 -34.34
N ILE A 440 6.66 -5.51 -35.34
CA ILE A 440 7.10 -4.17 -35.78
C ILE A 440 6.93 -3.15 -34.65
N VAL A 441 5.79 -3.15 -33.96
CA VAL A 441 5.54 -2.23 -32.83
C VAL A 441 6.55 -2.47 -31.70
N LEU A 442 6.82 -3.74 -31.36
CA LEU A 442 7.78 -4.10 -30.33
C LEU A 442 9.20 -3.62 -30.68
N VAL A 443 9.62 -3.79 -31.94
CA VAL A 443 10.93 -3.31 -32.43
C VAL A 443 11.04 -1.79 -32.33
N VAL A 444 9.99 -1.05 -32.69
CA VAL A 444 9.98 0.42 -32.59
C VAL A 444 10.08 0.88 -31.12
N VAL A 445 9.33 0.26 -30.21
CA VAL A 445 9.39 0.58 -28.78
C VAL A 445 10.77 0.24 -28.21
N PHE A 446 11.37 -0.88 -28.62
CA PHE A 446 12.70 -1.30 -28.21
C PHE A 446 13.79 -0.34 -28.71
N LEU A 447 13.74 0.06 -29.99
CA LEU A 447 14.68 1.02 -30.56
C LEU A 447 14.58 2.39 -29.88
N ASN A 448 13.38 2.85 -29.55
CA ASN A 448 13.19 4.08 -28.79
C ASN A 448 13.81 3.98 -27.38
N ALA A 449 13.57 2.88 -26.67
CA ALA A 449 14.18 2.64 -25.36
C ALA A 449 15.71 2.59 -25.42
N ILE A 450 16.28 2.00 -26.48
CA ILE A 450 17.73 2.01 -26.74
C ILE A 450 18.25 3.42 -27.00
N CYS A 451 17.56 4.21 -27.83
CA CYS A 451 17.97 5.60 -28.11
C CYS A 451 18.05 6.43 -26.82
N VAL A 452 17.10 6.26 -25.91
CA VAL A 452 17.12 6.93 -24.60
C VAL A 452 18.21 6.37 -23.68
N ALA A 453 18.44 5.06 -23.68
CA ALA A 453 19.42 4.41 -22.80
C ALA A 453 20.89 4.66 -23.18
N ILE A 454 21.16 4.97 -24.45
CA ILE A 454 22.52 5.20 -24.96
C ILE A 454 23.05 6.62 -24.64
N GLU A 455 22.17 7.55 -24.26
CA GLU A 455 22.56 8.92 -23.91
C GLU A 455 23.50 8.93 -22.69
N HIS A 456 24.68 9.53 -22.83
CA HIS A 456 25.67 9.62 -21.75
C HIS A 456 26.44 10.95 -21.77
N PHE A 457 26.99 11.33 -20.62
CA PHE A 457 27.75 12.57 -20.47
C PHE A 457 29.06 12.51 -21.28
N GLY A 458 29.37 13.56 -22.04
CA GLY A 458 30.56 13.61 -22.90
C GLY A 458 30.47 12.76 -24.18
N GLN A 459 29.26 12.39 -24.61
CA GLN A 459 29.06 11.53 -25.77
C GLN A 459 29.60 12.14 -27.08
N PRO A 460 30.12 11.31 -28.00
CA PRO A 460 30.69 11.80 -29.26
C PRO A 460 29.63 12.46 -30.14
N VAL A 461 30.07 13.43 -30.95
CA VAL A 461 29.18 14.28 -31.77
C VAL A 461 28.33 13.44 -32.74
N TRP A 462 28.88 12.36 -33.30
CA TRP A 462 28.15 11.47 -34.22
C TRP A 462 26.94 10.81 -33.55
N LEU A 463 27.03 10.49 -32.26
CA LEU A 463 25.96 9.84 -31.51
C LEU A 463 24.87 10.85 -31.16
N SER A 464 25.26 12.07 -30.80
CA SER A 464 24.33 13.19 -30.59
C SER A 464 23.55 13.51 -31.87
N ASP A 465 24.22 13.50 -33.02
CA ASP A 465 23.59 13.72 -34.32
C ASP A 465 22.70 12.55 -34.75
N PHE A 466 23.08 11.30 -34.44
CA PHE A 466 22.26 10.12 -34.67
C PHE A 466 20.96 10.16 -33.84
N LEU A 467 21.05 10.47 -32.55
CA LEU A 467 19.88 10.58 -31.67
C LEU A 467 18.96 11.74 -32.09
N ARG A 468 19.53 12.87 -32.52
CA ARG A 468 18.78 14.02 -33.06
C ARG A 468 18.03 13.70 -34.37
N ARG A 469 18.62 12.85 -35.24
CA ARG A 469 18.01 12.46 -36.52
C ARG A 469 17.11 11.22 -36.42
N SER A 470 17.09 10.54 -35.27
CA SER A 470 16.28 9.35 -35.07
C SER A 470 14.78 9.69 -35.13
N PRO A 471 14.00 9.08 -36.03
CA PRO A 471 12.56 9.34 -36.15
C PRO A 471 11.75 8.77 -34.97
N PHE A 472 12.40 8.10 -34.02
CA PHE A 472 11.77 7.40 -32.89
C PHE A 472 11.69 8.26 -31.62
N LEU A 473 12.40 9.40 -31.54
CA LEU A 473 12.20 10.41 -30.50
C LEU A 473 11.20 11.45 -31.01
N PRO A 474 9.93 11.45 -30.54
CA PRO A 474 9.03 12.55 -30.85
C PRO A 474 9.50 13.81 -30.08
N LEU A 475 9.98 14.80 -30.83
CA LEU A 475 9.93 16.24 -30.53
C LEU A 475 9.90 16.62 -29.03
N LEU A 476 11.08 16.78 -28.42
CA LEU A 476 11.26 17.72 -27.29
C LEU A 476 11.21 19.19 -27.73
N GLU A 477 10.99 19.47 -29.03
CA GLU A 477 10.77 20.81 -29.56
C GLU A 477 9.26 21.12 -29.66
N CYS A 478 8.64 21.37 -28.52
CA CYS A 478 7.51 22.28 -28.44
C CYS A 478 7.72 23.15 -27.19
N GLY A 479 8.56 24.18 -27.32
CA GLY A 479 8.93 25.03 -26.19
C GLY A 479 10.04 26.04 -26.44
N GLN A 480 10.25 26.55 -27.66
CA GLN A 480 10.95 27.82 -27.84
C GLN A 480 10.02 28.97 -27.39
N ASN A 481 9.86 29.12 -26.07
CA ASN A 481 9.45 30.33 -25.35
C ASN A 481 9.47 30.08 -23.83
N ALA A 482 10.59 29.57 -23.32
CA ALA A 482 10.90 29.60 -21.90
C ALA A 482 12.42 29.64 -21.68
N PRO A 483 13.07 30.81 -21.78
CA PRO A 483 14.29 30.97 -21.01
C PRO A 483 13.87 30.89 -19.54
N ASN A 484 14.46 29.99 -18.74
CA ASN A 484 14.50 29.95 -17.26
C ASN A 484 14.16 28.61 -16.56
N VAL A 485 13.90 27.49 -17.25
CA VAL A 485 13.61 26.22 -16.54
C VAL A 485 14.83 25.31 -16.38
N VAL A 486 15.68 25.15 -17.41
CA VAL A 486 16.88 24.30 -17.30
C VAL A 486 17.98 24.96 -16.45
N GLN A 487 18.06 26.29 -16.46
CA GLN A 487 19.04 27.05 -15.66
C GLN A 487 18.66 27.14 -14.17
N ARG A 488 17.41 26.85 -13.79
CA ARG A 488 16.99 26.78 -12.36
C ARG A 488 17.28 25.44 -11.70
N ILE A 489 17.45 24.38 -12.47
CA ILE A 489 17.80 23.06 -11.91
C ILE A 489 19.32 22.99 -11.66
N ALA A 490 20.13 23.70 -12.44
CA ALA A 490 21.59 23.75 -12.24
C ALA A 490 22.05 24.63 -11.05
N TYR A 491 21.17 25.46 -10.46
CA TYR A 491 21.50 26.32 -9.32
C TYR A 491 20.90 25.85 -7.98
N GLN A 492 20.26 24.67 -7.96
CA GLN A 492 19.75 24.04 -6.73
C GLN A 492 20.45 22.72 -6.39
N VAL A 493 21.54 22.39 -7.08
CA VAL A 493 22.38 21.20 -6.81
C VAL A 493 23.86 21.58 -6.58
N THR A 494 24.14 22.87 -6.33
CA THR A 494 25.26 23.32 -5.48
C THR A 494 24.67 23.88 -4.21
#